data_AF-A0A0R2BSG4-F1
#
_entry.id   AF-A0A0R2BSG4-F1
#
_cell.length_a   1.000
_cell.length_b   1.000
_cell.length_c   1.000
_cell.angle_alpha   90.00
_cell.angle_beta   90.00
_cell.angle_gamma   90.00
#
_symmetry.space_group_name_H-M   'P 1'
#
loop_
_entity.id
_entity.type
_entity.pdbx_description
1 polymer ?
#
loop_
_entity_poly.entity_id
_entity_poly.type
_entity_poly.pdbx_seq_one_letter_code
_entity_poly.pdbx_strand_id
1 'polypeptide(L)'
;MNLQDEQGHYLIAGKKITGFTPAEEIIAGKKTVVPFLNQKIATEHGVEFKKKRFYSEYALKDGQLITGQNPFSVRAVAKLLIQALTTNN
;
A
#
# COMPACT_ATOMS: atom_id res chain seq x y z
N MET A 1 -7.93 -2.87 -3.35
CA MET A 1 -6.94 -3.91 -3.73
C MET A 1 -7.69 -5.22 -3.74
N ASN A 2 -8.12 -5.65 -4.92
CA ASN A 2 -9.17 -6.67 -5.06
C ASN A 2 -8.69 -7.87 -5.90
N LEU A 3 -7.37 -8.05 -6.04
CA LEU A 3 -6.81 -9.18 -6.77
C LEU A 3 -6.97 -10.44 -5.94
N GLN A 4 -7.53 -11.47 -6.55
CA GLN A 4 -7.77 -12.78 -5.96
C GLN A 4 -7.11 -13.87 -6.80
N ASP A 5 -6.78 -15.00 -6.19
CA ASP A 5 -6.44 -16.23 -6.90
C ASP A 5 -7.69 -16.90 -7.49
N GLU A 6 -7.51 -18.03 -8.19
CA GLU A 6 -8.60 -18.81 -8.79
C GLU A 6 -9.58 -19.38 -7.74
N GLN A 7 -9.17 -19.43 -6.48
CA GLN A 7 -9.98 -19.90 -5.35
C GLN A 7 -10.69 -18.75 -4.62
N GLY A 8 -10.52 -17.50 -5.07
CA GLY A 8 -11.15 -16.31 -4.50
C GLY A 8 -10.41 -15.72 -3.29
N HIS A 9 -9.22 -16.21 -2.94
CA HIS A 9 -8.45 -15.62 -1.84
C HIS A 9 -7.74 -14.36 -2.29
N TYR A 10 -7.84 -13.30 -1.50
CA TYR A 10 -7.12 -12.06 -1.80
C TYR A 10 -5.61 -12.27 -1.74
N LEU A 11 -4.90 -11.87 -2.79
CA LEU A 11 -3.43 -12.02 -2.88
C LEU A 11 -2.68 -11.18 -1.82
N ILE A 12 -3.37 -10.21 -1.24
CA ILE A 12 -2.86 -9.33 -0.19
C ILE A 12 -3.13 -9.86 1.23
N ALA A 13 -3.97 -10.91 1.39
CA ALA A 13 -4.31 -11.43 2.70
C ALA A 13 -3.05 -11.86 3.48
N GLY A 14 -2.95 -11.43 4.74
CA GLY A 14 -1.80 -11.69 5.61
C GLY A 14 -0.52 -10.92 5.27
N LYS A 15 -0.52 -10.06 4.23
CA LYS A 15 0.64 -9.25 3.86
C LYS A 15 0.70 -7.93 4.63
N LYS A 16 1.93 -7.48 4.89
CA LYS A 16 2.20 -6.10 5.31
C LYS A 16 2.13 -5.21 4.07
N ILE A 17 1.32 -4.16 4.16
CA ILE A 17 1.17 -3.17 3.08
C ILE A 17 1.08 -1.76 3.66
N THR A 18 1.36 -0.76 2.83
CA THR A 18 1.02 0.64 3.10
C THR A 18 0.24 1.23 1.93
N GLY A 19 -0.31 2.41 2.11
CA GLY A 19 -1.06 3.13 1.10
C GLY A 19 -1.65 4.42 1.65
N PHE A 20 -2.34 5.16 0.79
CA PHE A 20 -2.90 6.45 1.18
C PHE A 20 -3.91 6.27 2.33
N THR A 21 -3.72 7.04 3.39
CA THR A 21 -4.50 6.90 4.63
C THR A 21 -5.78 7.75 4.61
N PRO A 22 -6.82 7.40 5.39
CA PRO A 22 -8.01 8.24 5.53
C PRO A 22 -7.72 9.66 6.00
N ALA A 23 -6.67 9.85 6.81
CA ALA A 23 -6.23 11.18 7.23
C ALA A 23 -5.70 12.00 6.04
N GLU A 24 -4.94 11.36 5.14
CA GLU A 24 -4.45 12.02 3.92
C GLU A 24 -5.60 12.34 2.95
N GLU A 25 -6.64 11.50 2.87
CA GLU A 25 -7.86 11.79 2.07
C GLU A 25 -8.63 13.01 2.60
N ILE A 26 -8.69 13.18 3.93
CA ILE A 26 -9.32 14.34 4.58
C ILE A 26 -8.50 15.60 4.30
N ILE A 27 -7.19 15.54 4.52
CA ILE A 27 -6.28 16.68 4.31
C ILE A 27 -6.26 17.09 2.82
N ALA A 28 -6.33 16.12 1.91
CA ALA A 28 -6.39 16.38 0.47
C ALA A 28 -7.75 16.94 0.01
N GLY A 29 -8.76 17.00 0.88
CA GLY A 29 -10.12 17.46 0.54
C GLY A 29 -10.88 16.52 -0.40
N LYS A 30 -10.42 15.27 -0.57
CA LYS A 30 -10.96 14.31 -1.56
C LYS A 30 -11.88 13.25 -0.97
N LYS A 31 -12.11 13.26 0.35
CA LYS A 31 -12.93 12.25 1.03
C LYS A 31 -14.34 12.07 0.44
N THR A 32 -14.94 13.14 -0.11
CA THR A 32 -16.28 13.10 -0.73
C THR A 32 -16.28 12.60 -2.18
N VAL A 33 -15.11 12.49 -2.81
CA VAL A 33 -14.94 12.10 -4.21
C VAL A 33 -14.50 10.63 -4.33
N VAL A 34 -13.79 10.12 -3.33
CA VAL A 34 -13.32 8.73 -3.36
C VAL A 34 -14.47 7.75 -3.04
N PRO A 35 -14.72 6.74 -3.89
CA PRO A 35 -15.83 5.80 -3.70
C PRO A 35 -15.62 4.85 -2.51
N PHE A 36 -14.39 4.73 -2.02
CA PHE A 36 -14.04 3.92 -0.86
C PHE A 36 -12.69 4.38 -0.28
N LEU A 37 -12.42 3.99 0.97
CA LEU A 37 -11.15 4.24 1.63
C LEU A 37 -10.23 3.05 1.47
N ASN A 38 -9.08 3.24 0.81
CA ASN A 38 -8.11 2.18 0.53
C ASN A 38 -7.70 1.39 1.77
N GLN A 39 -7.36 2.08 2.86
CA GLN A 39 -6.99 1.43 4.12
C GLN A 39 -8.12 0.53 4.65
N LYS A 40 -9.38 0.98 4.58
CA LYS A 40 -10.52 0.22 5.09
C LYS A 40 -10.70 -1.08 4.30
N ILE A 41 -10.80 -0.97 2.97
CA ILE A 41 -10.97 -2.11 2.07
C ILE A 41 -9.82 -3.12 2.22
N ALA A 42 -8.58 -2.63 2.31
CA ALA A 42 -7.44 -3.52 2.42
C ALA A 42 -7.45 -4.29 3.76
N THR A 43 -7.80 -3.64 4.88
CA THR A 43 -7.97 -4.29 6.18
C THR A 43 -9.09 -5.34 6.15
N GLU A 44 -10.21 -5.06 5.48
CA GLU A 44 -11.30 -6.03 5.28
C GLU A 44 -10.83 -7.27 4.49
N HIS A 45 -9.86 -7.10 3.59
CA HIS A 45 -9.21 -8.20 2.86
C HIS A 45 -8.08 -8.89 3.64
N GLY A 46 -7.92 -8.62 4.94
CA GLY A 46 -7.02 -9.35 5.82
C GLY A 46 -5.56 -8.89 5.80
N VAL A 47 -5.26 -7.66 5.39
CA VAL A 47 -3.89 -7.13 5.41
C VAL A 47 -3.45 -6.62 6.78
N GLU A 48 -2.14 -6.65 7.02
CA GLU A 48 -1.50 -5.93 8.12
C GLU A 48 -1.10 -4.51 7.64
N PHE A 49 -2.05 -3.57 7.69
CA PHE A 49 -1.82 -2.21 7.19
C PHE A 49 -0.83 -1.43 8.08
N LYS A 50 0.26 -0.96 7.47
CA LYS A 50 1.27 -0.10 8.10
C LYS A 50 1.16 1.32 7.59
N LYS A 51 1.41 2.29 8.48
CA LYS A 51 1.38 3.71 8.15
C LYS A 51 2.40 4.50 8.96
N LYS A 52 2.87 5.59 8.36
CA LYS A 52 3.62 6.67 9.00
C LYS A 52 2.81 7.97 8.92
N ARG A 53 3.37 9.04 9.50
CA ARG A 53 2.80 10.38 9.40
C ARG A 53 2.62 10.78 7.94
N PHE A 54 1.52 11.47 7.65
CA PHE A 54 1.26 12.06 6.33
C PHE A 54 2.43 12.94 5.88
N TYR A 55 2.63 13.03 4.55
CA TYR A 55 3.75 13.74 3.92
C TYR A 55 5.15 13.23 4.27
N SER A 56 5.27 12.09 4.97
CA SER A 56 6.55 11.43 5.19
C SER A 56 6.82 10.38 4.11
N GLU A 57 8.09 10.20 3.74
CA GLU A 57 8.53 9.10 2.90
C GLU A 57 8.28 7.76 3.62
N TYR A 58 7.44 6.89 3.02
CA TYR A 58 7.23 5.54 3.53
C TYR A 58 6.86 4.55 2.43
N ALA A 59 7.74 3.57 2.22
CA ALA A 59 7.48 2.40 1.41
C ALA A 59 7.96 1.14 2.13
N LEU A 60 7.38 0.00 1.79
CA LEU A 60 7.78 -1.31 2.31
C LEU A 60 7.64 -2.38 1.23
N LYS A 61 8.37 -3.48 1.43
CA LYS A 61 8.32 -4.70 0.62
C LYS A 61 7.92 -5.88 1.51
N ASP A 62 6.97 -6.69 1.08
CA ASP A 62 6.60 -7.98 1.66
C ASP A 62 6.57 -9.04 0.54
N GLY A 63 7.56 -9.94 0.54
CA GLY A 63 7.77 -10.86 -0.57
C GLY A 63 7.98 -10.10 -1.89
N GLN A 64 7.09 -10.29 -2.87
CA GLN A 64 7.13 -9.59 -4.16
C GLN A 64 6.29 -8.30 -4.18
N LEU A 65 5.54 -8.01 -3.10
CA LEU A 65 4.65 -6.86 -3.04
C LEU A 65 5.39 -5.64 -2.49
N ILE A 66 5.48 -4.58 -3.29
CA ILE A 66 6.04 -3.28 -2.89
C ILE A 66 4.91 -2.26 -2.85
N THR A 67 4.79 -1.54 -1.73
CA THR A 67 3.76 -0.50 -1.54
C THR A 67 4.36 0.78 -0.99
N GLY A 68 3.79 1.93 -1.38
CA GLY A 68 4.16 3.26 -0.91
C GLY A 68 2.95 4.02 -0.38
N GLN A 69 3.13 4.80 0.68
CA GLN A 69 2.02 5.45 1.38
C GLN A 69 1.42 6.61 0.57
N ASN A 70 2.27 7.48 0.02
CA ASN A 70 1.87 8.78 -0.51
C ASN A 70 2.83 9.26 -1.61
N PRO A 71 2.58 10.41 -2.26
CA PRO A 71 3.45 10.92 -3.33
C PRO A 71 4.92 11.14 -2.92
N PHE A 72 5.18 11.41 -1.64
CA PHE A 72 6.55 11.56 -1.11
C PHE A 72 7.31 10.23 -1.01
N SER A 73 6.61 9.11 -1.24
CA SER A 73 7.17 7.75 -1.11
C SER A 73 7.71 7.19 -2.43
N VAL A 74 7.54 7.89 -3.57
CA VAL A 74 7.93 7.40 -4.90
C VAL A 74 9.40 6.98 -4.98
N ARG A 75 10.31 7.79 -4.42
CA ARG A 75 11.74 7.48 -4.42
C ARG A 75 12.06 6.23 -3.58
N ALA A 76 11.36 6.03 -2.47
CA ALA A 76 11.52 4.84 -1.63
C ALA A 76 11.03 3.58 -2.35
N VAL A 77 9.88 3.65 -3.01
CA VAL A 77 9.34 2.56 -3.84
C VAL A 77 10.33 2.18 -4.94
N ALA A 78 10.87 3.16 -5.67
CA ALA A 78 11.84 2.91 -6.74
C ALA A 78 13.12 2.24 -6.22
N LYS A 79 13.64 2.65 -5.06
CA LYS A 79 14.80 2.00 -4.42
C LYS A 79 14.51 0.52 -4.09
N LEU A 80 13.35 0.24 -3.47
CA LEU A 80 12.93 -1.12 -3.13
C LEU A 80 12.76 -1.99 -4.39
N LEU A 81 12.24 -1.41 -5.47
CA LEU A 81 12.10 -2.11 -6.75
C LEU A 81 13.46 -2.48 -7.34
N ILE A 82 14.39 -1.52 -7.44
CA ILE A 82 15.75 -1.77 -7.94
C ILE A 82 16.40 -2.88 -7.12
N GLN A 83 16.35 -2.78 -5.79
CA GLN A 83 16.89 -3.81 -4.89
C GLN A 83 16.24 -5.18 -5.13
N ALA A 84 14.92 -5.24 -5.31
CA ALA A 84 14.22 -6.51 -5.56
C ALA A 84 14.62 -7.17 -6.87
N LEU A 85 14.95 -6.38 -7.90
CA LEU A 85 15.39 -6.90 -9.20
C LEU A 85 16.86 -7.29 -9.22
N THR A 86 17.70 -6.63 -8.42
CA THR A 86 19.15 -6.92 -8.39
C THR A 86 19.56 -8.02 -7.41
N THR A 87 18.68 -8.44 -6.50
CA THR A 87 18.97 -9.48 -5.49
C THR A 87 18.71 -10.91 -6.00
N ASN A 88 18.20 -11.09 -7.23
CA ASN A 88 17.94 -12.42 -7.83
C ASN A 88 19.18 -12.98 -8.57
N ASN A 89 20.29 -13.19 -7.85
CA ASN A 89 21.43 -13.99 -8.32
C ASN A 89 21.42 -15.37 -7.65
#